data_AF-A0A9D6MFF4-F1
#
_entry.id   AF-A0A9D6MFF4-F1
#
_cell.length_a   1.000
_cell.length_b   1.000
_cell.length_c   1.000
_cell.angle_alpha   90.00
_cell.angle_beta   90.00
_cell.angle_gamma   90.00
#
_symmetry.space_group_name_H-M   'P 1'
#
loop_
_entity.id
_entity.type
_entity.pdbx_description
1 polymer ?
#
loop_
_entity_poly.entity_id
_entity_poly.type
_entity_poly.pdbx_seq_one_letter_code
_entity_poly.pdbx_strand_id
1 'polypeptide(L)'
;MFRRRPRRPFRRMIRPLGPGFFGGPLMPGRGLGARPMQLLERANQLMASGEYDEAADIFGQLADAAEEHDMPKRAAHLHLQTARALLELGEPDDALARVKRGLGLFAAIGKTRRVAQLVPRIVEEFRARGFNAQADAVAALTPQALTPQALTLHTLTPQPPLPKGEGERRRGTLPAKCPHCGGAVRSDEVEWIDATSAECDYCGSVVKTE
;
A
#
# COMPACT_ATOMS: atom_id res chain seq x y z
N MET A 1 1.73 -10.84 -33.04
CA MET A 1 2.87 -11.71 -32.64
C MET A 1 3.42 -11.24 -31.30
N PHE A 2 2.94 -11.83 -30.20
CA PHE A 2 3.43 -11.50 -28.86
C PHE A 2 4.75 -12.24 -28.60
N ARG A 3 5.87 -11.51 -28.58
CA ARG A 3 7.15 -12.05 -28.12
C ARG A 3 7.05 -12.26 -26.62
N ARG A 4 6.82 -13.51 -26.19
CA ARG A 4 7.04 -13.94 -24.80
C ARG A 4 8.50 -13.63 -24.47
N ARG A 5 8.74 -12.63 -23.61
CA ARG A 5 10.08 -12.38 -23.07
C ARG A 5 10.50 -13.65 -22.31
N PRO A 6 11.74 -14.15 -22.50
CA PRO A 6 12.22 -15.29 -21.75
C PRO A 6 12.21 -14.93 -20.26
N ARG A 7 11.62 -15.82 -19.44
CA ARG A 7 11.74 -15.81 -17.98
C ARG A 7 13.22 -15.68 -17.64
N ARG A 8 13.63 -14.55 -17.06
CA ARG A 8 15.00 -14.40 -16.54
C ARG A 8 15.11 -15.23 -15.27
N PRO A 9 15.98 -16.25 -15.21
CA PRO A 9 16.20 -17.00 -13.98
C PRO A 9 17.28 -16.29 -13.18
N PHE A 10 17.08 -15.04 -12.79
CA PHE A 10 17.98 -14.36 -11.86
C PHE A 10 17.19 -13.30 -11.12
N ARG A 11 16.64 -13.69 -9.96
CA ARG A 11 16.55 -12.78 -8.80
C ARG A 11 17.91 -12.10 -8.71
N ARG A 12 18.01 -10.85 -9.17
CA ARG A 12 19.14 -10.02 -8.77
C ARG A 12 19.03 -9.97 -7.26
N MET A 13 20.02 -10.58 -6.61
CA MET A 13 20.21 -10.54 -5.18
C MET A 13 20.56 -9.08 -4.85
N ILE A 14 19.55 -8.21 -4.82
CA ILE A 14 19.66 -6.89 -4.23
C ILE A 14 19.95 -7.19 -2.77
N ARG A 15 21.12 -6.72 -2.29
CA ARG A 15 21.55 -6.94 -0.91
C ARG A 15 20.41 -6.49 0.00
N PRO A 16 19.97 -7.31 0.96
CA PRO A 16 18.98 -6.87 1.94
C PRO A 16 19.45 -5.55 2.53
N LEU A 17 18.52 -4.60 2.65
CA LEU A 17 18.77 -3.32 3.27
C LEU A 17 19.30 -3.60 4.69
N GLY A 18 20.59 -3.36 4.89
CA GLY A 18 21.25 -3.70 6.15
C GLY A 18 20.67 -2.93 7.34
N PRO A 19 20.93 -3.39 8.57
CA PRO A 19 20.30 -2.92 9.82
C PRO A 19 20.52 -1.43 10.17
N GLY A 20 21.22 -0.66 9.33
CA GLY A 20 21.38 0.80 9.44
C GLY A 20 20.48 1.62 8.51
N PHE A 21 19.50 1.02 7.83
CA PHE A 21 18.65 1.73 6.86
C PHE A 21 17.66 2.70 7.53
N PHE A 22 17.24 2.38 8.74
CA PHE A 22 16.40 3.21 9.60
C PHE A 22 17.27 3.74 10.74
N GLY A 23 17.97 4.86 10.50
CA GLY A 23 18.86 5.46 11.48
C GLY A 23 18.12 5.83 12.78
N GLY A 24 18.57 5.23 13.89
CA GLY A 24 18.24 5.60 15.27
C GLY A 24 16.90 5.09 15.81
N PRO A 25 16.72 5.04 17.14
CA PRO A 25 15.48 4.59 17.77
C PRO A 25 14.31 5.44 17.29
N LEU A 26 13.38 4.78 16.61
CA LEU A 26 12.20 5.37 16.01
C LEU A 26 11.17 5.61 17.10
N MET A 27 10.93 6.89 17.39
CA MET A 27 9.78 7.32 18.18
C MET A 27 8.49 7.03 17.40
N PRO A 28 7.41 6.54 18.06
CA PRO A 28 6.13 6.34 17.40
C PRO A 28 5.64 7.67 16.79
N GLY A 29 5.42 7.67 15.46
CA GLY A 29 4.97 8.84 14.71
C GLY A 29 6.05 9.58 13.91
N ARG A 30 7.34 9.21 13.99
CA ARG A 30 8.35 9.74 13.06
C ARG A 30 8.27 9.02 11.71
N GLY A 31 8.19 9.79 10.63
CA GLY A 31 8.19 9.27 9.25
C GLY A 31 9.45 8.46 8.93
N LEU A 32 9.45 7.79 7.78
CA LEU A 32 10.63 7.12 7.25
C LEU A 32 11.83 8.08 7.28
N GLY A 33 13.02 7.55 7.60
CA GLY A 33 14.26 8.30 7.43
C GLY A 33 14.43 8.79 5.98
N ALA A 34 15.29 9.78 5.77
CA ALA A 34 15.47 10.44 4.47
C ALA A 34 15.73 9.44 3.31
N ARG A 35 16.52 8.39 3.58
CA ARG A 35 16.88 7.38 2.58
C ARG A 35 15.70 6.52 2.12
N PRO A 36 14.89 5.91 3.01
CA PRO A 36 13.66 5.24 2.57
C PRO A 36 12.67 6.17 1.86
N MET A 37 12.60 7.46 2.20
CA MET A 37 11.77 8.43 1.46
C MET A 37 12.28 8.66 0.03
N GLN A 38 13.60 8.79 -0.17
CA GLN A 38 14.20 8.88 -1.51
C GLN A 38 13.97 7.62 -2.34
N LEU A 39 14.03 6.43 -1.73
CA LEU A 39 13.70 5.19 -2.43
C LEU A 39 12.22 5.13 -2.82
N LEU A 40 11.31 5.57 -1.95
CA LEU A 40 9.89 5.68 -2.27
C LEU A 40 9.64 6.60 -3.46
N GLU A 41 10.29 7.76 -3.47
CA GLU A 41 10.19 8.71 -4.58
C GLU A 41 10.71 8.09 -5.88
N ARG A 42 11.88 7.46 -5.84
CA ARG A 42 12.42 6.72 -6.99
C ARG A 42 11.47 5.63 -7.46
N ALA A 43 10.89 4.84 -6.56
CA ALA A 43 9.95 3.78 -6.94
C ALA A 43 8.70 4.35 -7.63
N ASN A 44 8.16 5.48 -7.14
CA ASN A 44 7.06 6.17 -7.79
C ASN A 44 7.44 6.74 -9.17
N GLN A 45 8.67 7.21 -9.35
CA GLN A 45 9.19 7.63 -10.66
C GLN A 45 9.30 6.44 -11.62
N LEU A 46 9.81 5.30 -11.15
CA LEU A 46 9.90 4.06 -11.94
C LEU A 46 8.51 3.54 -12.35
N MET A 47 7.52 3.62 -11.46
CA MET A 47 6.12 3.33 -11.80
C MET A 47 5.62 4.23 -12.94
N ALA A 48 5.94 5.52 -12.90
CA ALA A 48 5.53 6.47 -13.93
C ALA A 48 6.28 6.26 -15.27
N SER A 49 7.51 5.76 -15.25
CA SER A 49 8.28 5.44 -16.47
C SER A 49 7.95 4.07 -17.06
N GLY A 50 7.15 3.25 -16.37
CA GLY A 50 6.80 1.89 -16.80
C GLY A 50 7.86 0.83 -16.42
N GLU A 51 8.81 1.18 -15.56
CA GLU A 51 9.87 0.29 -15.07
C GLU A 51 9.37 -0.49 -13.84
N TYR A 52 8.33 -1.28 -14.05
CA TYR A 52 7.57 -1.93 -12.98
C TYR A 52 8.36 -2.99 -12.19
N ASP A 53 9.34 -3.65 -12.82
CA ASP A 53 10.21 -4.66 -12.19
C ASP A 53 11.02 -4.06 -11.05
N GLU A 54 11.77 -3.00 -11.35
CA GLU A 54 12.59 -2.31 -10.34
C GLU A 54 11.73 -1.58 -9.30
N ALA A 55 10.56 -1.06 -9.70
CA ALA A 55 9.61 -0.47 -8.76
C ALA A 55 9.09 -1.52 -7.75
N ALA A 56 8.68 -2.71 -8.23
CA ALA A 56 8.21 -3.80 -7.38
C ALA A 56 9.28 -4.22 -6.36
N ASP A 57 10.53 -4.36 -6.80
CA ASP A 57 11.64 -4.70 -5.92
C ASP A 57 11.85 -3.66 -4.81
N ILE A 58 11.83 -2.37 -5.14
CA ILE A 58 12.02 -1.30 -4.15
C ILE A 58 10.84 -1.25 -3.17
N PHE A 59 9.59 -1.28 -3.66
CA PHE A 59 8.43 -1.27 -2.78
C PHE A 59 8.41 -2.50 -1.87
N GLY A 60 8.73 -3.68 -2.40
CA GLY A 60 8.76 -4.93 -1.63
C GLY A 60 9.76 -4.86 -0.48
N GLN A 61 11.00 -4.42 -0.77
CA GLN A 61 12.02 -4.25 0.27
C GLN A 61 11.62 -3.24 1.34
N LEU A 62 11.01 -2.13 0.94
CA LEU A 62 10.52 -1.13 1.89
C LEU A 62 9.34 -1.66 2.71
N ALA A 63 8.45 -2.47 2.12
CA ALA A 63 7.33 -3.09 2.80
C ALA A 63 7.82 -4.07 3.88
N ASP A 64 8.72 -4.97 3.49
CA ASP A 64 9.28 -5.99 4.37
C ASP A 64 10.04 -5.33 5.53
N ALA A 65 10.87 -4.32 5.25
CA ALA A 65 11.57 -3.58 6.29
C ALA A 65 10.61 -2.77 7.21
N ALA A 66 9.52 -2.22 6.66
CA ALA A 66 8.52 -1.53 7.49
C ALA A 66 7.79 -2.50 8.44
N GLU A 67 7.59 -3.77 8.04
CA GLU A 67 7.07 -4.79 8.95
C GLU A 67 8.07 -5.15 10.05
N GLU A 68 9.34 -5.36 9.68
CA GLU A 68 10.42 -5.66 10.65
C GLU A 68 10.62 -4.56 11.69
N HIS A 69 10.23 -3.32 11.36
CA HIS A 69 10.30 -2.16 12.25
C HIS A 69 8.95 -1.80 12.90
N ASP A 70 7.98 -2.72 12.96
CA ASP A 70 6.68 -2.53 13.61
C ASP A 70 5.92 -1.29 13.09
N MET A 71 6.00 -1.03 11.78
CA MET A 71 5.25 0.02 11.09
C MET A 71 4.11 -0.55 10.23
N PRO A 72 3.12 -1.25 10.82
CA PRO A 72 2.15 -2.06 10.08
C PRO A 72 1.32 -1.26 9.08
N LYS A 73 0.95 -0.03 9.42
CA LYS A 73 0.21 0.87 8.51
C LYS A 73 1.02 1.20 7.24
N ARG A 74 2.32 1.45 7.40
CA ARG A 74 3.20 1.80 6.29
C ARG A 74 3.56 0.58 5.46
N ALA A 75 3.85 -0.54 6.11
CA ALA A 75 4.01 -1.83 5.45
C ALA A 75 2.77 -2.18 4.61
N ALA A 76 1.56 -1.98 5.13
CA ALA A 76 0.33 -2.24 4.41
C ALA A 76 0.24 -1.48 3.08
N HIS A 77 0.47 -0.15 3.10
CA HIS A 77 0.50 0.67 1.89
C HIS A 77 1.58 0.20 0.90
N LEU A 78 2.79 -0.10 1.39
CA LEU A 78 3.92 -0.52 0.54
C LEU A 78 3.69 -1.90 -0.10
N HIS A 79 3.05 -2.84 0.59
CA HIS A 79 2.63 -4.11 -0.01
C HIS A 79 1.62 -3.91 -1.14
N LEU A 80 0.66 -2.99 -0.98
CA LEU A 80 -0.29 -2.70 -2.05
C LEU A 80 0.39 -2.03 -3.26
N GLN A 81 1.38 -1.16 -3.04
CA GLN A 81 2.18 -0.59 -4.14
C GLN A 81 3.03 -1.65 -4.85
N THR A 82 3.61 -2.59 -4.09
CA THR A 82 4.32 -3.74 -4.65
C THR A 82 3.38 -4.58 -5.53
N ALA A 83 2.18 -4.87 -5.04
CA ALA A 83 1.18 -5.61 -5.80
C ALA A 83 0.81 -4.91 -7.11
N ARG A 84 0.62 -3.59 -7.08
CA ARG A 84 0.33 -2.80 -8.28
C ARG A 84 1.44 -2.92 -9.33
N ALA A 85 2.71 -2.82 -8.91
CA ALA A 85 3.84 -3.00 -9.82
C ALA A 85 3.87 -4.43 -10.42
N LEU A 86 3.64 -5.45 -9.60
CA LEU A 86 3.58 -6.86 -10.05
C LEU A 86 2.42 -7.13 -11.02
N LEU A 87 1.27 -6.47 -10.84
CA LEU A 87 0.16 -6.54 -11.79
C LEU A 87 0.53 -6.00 -13.17
N GLU A 88 1.30 -4.91 -13.23
CA GLU A 88 1.78 -4.35 -14.49
C GLU A 88 2.82 -5.26 -15.18
N LEU A 89 3.56 -6.06 -14.41
CA LEU A 89 4.45 -7.10 -14.94
C LEU A 89 3.72 -8.36 -15.43
N GLY A 90 2.45 -8.50 -15.08
CA GLY A 90 1.67 -9.71 -15.35
C GLY A 90 2.02 -10.88 -14.44
N GLU A 91 2.38 -10.59 -13.18
CA GLU A 91 2.67 -11.56 -12.13
C GLU A 91 1.54 -11.58 -11.07
N PRO A 92 0.33 -12.07 -11.43
CA PRO A 92 -0.86 -11.90 -10.61
C PRO A 92 -0.84 -12.71 -9.31
N ASP A 93 -0.12 -13.83 -9.27
CA ASP A 93 -0.04 -14.67 -8.06
C ASP A 93 0.83 -13.99 -6.98
N ASP A 94 1.96 -13.40 -7.37
CA ASP A 94 2.81 -12.62 -6.47
C ASP A 94 2.11 -11.33 -6.05
N ALA A 95 1.39 -10.67 -6.96
CA ALA A 95 0.54 -9.53 -6.63
C ALA A 95 -0.53 -9.90 -5.60
N LEU A 96 -1.21 -11.04 -5.77
CA LEU A 96 -2.23 -11.53 -4.82
C LEU A 96 -1.64 -11.77 -3.43
N ALA A 97 -0.43 -12.33 -3.34
CA ALA A 97 0.27 -12.54 -2.07
C ALA A 97 0.53 -11.20 -1.36
N ARG A 98 1.01 -10.19 -2.09
CA ARG A 98 1.26 -8.84 -1.57
C ARG A 98 -0.05 -8.14 -1.15
N VAL A 99 -1.13 -8.27 -1.93
CA VAL A 99 -2.47 -7.77 -1.55
C VAL A 99 -2.95 -8.39 -0.24
N LYS A 100 -2.89 -9.72 -0.11
CA LYS A 100 -3.29 -10.43 1.11
C LYS A 100 -2.52 -9.91 2.33
N ARG A 101 -1.21 -9.70 2.19
CA ARG A 101 -0.38 -9.16 3.27
C ARG A 101 -0.80 -7.74 3.65
N GLY A 102 -0.94 -6.84 2.68
CA GLY A 102 -1.33 -5.45 2.92
C GLY A 102 -2.71 -5.31 3.56
N LEU A 103 -3.72 -6.00 3.02
CA LEU A 103 -5.08 -5.99 3.58
C LEU A 103 -5.13 -6.63 4.98
N GLY A 104 -4.37 -7.71 5.20
CA GLY A 104 -4.24 -8.35 6.49
C GLY A 104 -3.65 -7.42 7.56
N LEU A 105 -2.61 -6.66 7.21
CA LEU A 105 -2.03 -5.65 8.10
C LEU A 105 -3.03 -4.54 8.43
N PHE A 106 -3.79 -4.03 7.46
CA PHE A 106 -4.86 -3.06 7.73
C PHE A 106 -5.94 -3.63 8.66
N ALA A 107 -6.37 -4.87 8.44
CA ALA A 107 -7.34 -5.53 9.30
C ALA A 107 -6.80 -5.70 10.74
N ALA A 108 -5.54 -6.11 10.89
CA ALA A 108 -4.89 -6.29 12.19
C ALA A 108 -4.82 -5.00 13.02
N ILE A 109 -4.62 -3.85 12.37
CA ILE A 109 -4.62 -2.54 13.04
C ILE A 109 -6.02 -1.90 13.15
N GLY A 110 -7.09 -2.68 12.98
CA GLY A 110 -8.48 -2.22 13.14
C GLY A 110 -9.03 -1.37 11.99
N LYS A 111 -8.32 -1.27 10.86
CA LYS A 111 -8.75 -0.50 9.67
C LYS A 111 -9.67 -1.31 8.74
N THR A 112 -10.61 -2.08 9.30
CA THR A 112 -11.55 -2.93 8.54
C THR A 112 -12.44 -2.17 7.57
N ARG A 113 -12.84 -0.93 7.90
CA ARG A 113 -13.58 -0.06 6.96
C ARG A 113 -12.75 0.25 5.71
N ARG A 114 -11.46 0.52 5.88
CA ARG A 114 -10.54 0.79 4.76
C ARG A 114 -10.36 -0.46 3.90
N VAL A 115 -10.22 -1.63 4.51
CA VAL A 115 -10.19 -2.92 3.79
C VAL A 115 -11.45 -3.09 2.94
N ALA A 116 -12.63 -2.87 3.50
CA ALA A 116 -13.90 -2.98 2.76
C ALA A 116 -14.01 -2.00 1.58
N GLN A 117 -13.33 -0.84 1.64
CA GLN A 117 -13.27 0.13 0.54
C GLN A 117 -12.23 -0.24 -0.52
N LEU A 118 -11.10 -0.83 -0.11
CA LEU A 118 -10.01 -1.19 -0.99
C LEU A 118 -10.30 -2.46 -1.81
N VAL A 119 -10.94 -3.47 -1.20
CA VAL A 119 -11.18 -4.77 -1.84
C VAL A 119 -11.88 -4.62 -3.21
N PRO A 120 -13.01 -3.90 -3.35
CA PRO A 120 -13.67 -3.76 -4.66
C PRO A 120 -12.78 -3.14 -5.73
N ARG A 121 -11.96 -2.14 -5.37
CA ARG A 121 -11.04 -1.47 -6.30
C ARG A 121 -9.95 -2.42 -6.77
N ILE A 122 -9.35 -3.17 -5.85
CA ILE A 122 -8.32 -4.16 -6.18
C ILE A 122 -8.91 -5.26 -7.07
N VAL A 123 -10.13 -5.74 -6.77
CA VAL A 123 -10.83 -6.71 -7.62
C VAL A 123 -11.01 -6.18 -9.05
N GLU A 124 -11.43 -4.92 -9.19
CA GLU A 124 -11.56 -4.26 -10.50
C GLU A 124 -10.22 -4.18 -11.22
N GLU A 125 -9.13 -3.81 -10.54
CA GLU A 125 -7.79 -3.74 -11.12
C GLU A 125 -7.29 -5.09 -11.65
N PHE A 126 -7.52 -6.18 -10.91
CA PHE A 126 -7.19 -7.53 -11.36
C PHE A 126 -8.04 -7.95 -12.56
N ARG A 127 -9.36 -7.67 -12.53
CA ARG A 127 -10.28 -8.02 -13.62
C ARG A 127 -9.98 -7.25 -14.90
N ALA A 128 -9.68 -5.96 -14.79
CA ALA A 128 -9.33 -5.11 -15.93
C ALA A 128 -8.10 -5.64 -16.70
N ARG A 129 -7.23 -6.40 -16.03
CA ARG A 129 -6.04 -7.04 -16.61
C ARG A 129 -6.24 -8.51 -16.97
N GLY A 130 -7.46 -9.04 -16.80
CA GLY A 130 -7.83 -10.42 -17.15
C GLY A 130 -7.52 -11.46 -16.07
N PHE A 131 -7.08 -11.05 -14.87
CA PHE A 131 -6.71 -11.96 -13.77
C PHE A 131 -7.92 -12.33 -12.91
N ASN A 132 -8.96 -12.90 -13.53
CA ASN A 132 -10.25 -13.13 -12.89
C ASN A 132 -10.17 -14.07 -11.67
N ALA A 133 -9.37 -15.15 -11.75
CA ALA A 133 -9.23 -16.10 -10.64
C ALA A 133 -8.63 -15.43 -9.38
N GLN A 134 -7.60 -14.61 -9.56
CA GLN A 134 -7.00 -13.84 -8.47
C GLN A 134 -7.92 -12.74 -7.99
N ALA A 135 -8.68 -12.08 -8.88
CA ALA A 135 -9.70 -11.13 -8.49
C ALA A 135 -10.76 -11.76 -7.59
N ASP A 136 -11.24 -12.96 -7.94
CA ASP A 136 -12.21 -13.68 -7.12
C ASP A 136 -11.60 -14.12 -5.77
N ALA A 137 -10.31 -14.47 -5.77
CA ALA A 137 -9.58 -14.73 -4.54
C ALA A 137 -9.46 -13.47 -3.65
N VAL A 138 -9.28 -12.27 -4.21
CA VAL A 138 -9.32 -11.00 -3.46
C VAL A 138 -10.74 -10.71 -2.96
N ALA A 139 -11.76 -10.93 -3.79
CA ALA A 139 -13.16 -10.70 -3.41
C ALA A 139 -13.60 -11.60 -2.24
N ALA A 140 -13.05 -12.82 -2.16
CA ALA A 140 -13.26 -13.73 -1.04
C ALA A 140 -12.61 -13.27 0.28
N LEU A 141 -11.66 -12.30 0.23
CA LEU A 141 -11.07 -11.66 1.41
C LEU A 141 -12.04 -10.64 2.01
N THR A 142 -13.20 -11.09 2.46
CA THR A 142 -14.14 -10.24 3.20
C THR A 142 -13.57 -9.89 4.58
N PRO A 143 -13.94 -8.73 5.18
CA PRO A 143 -13.42 -8.33 6.49
C PRO A 143 -13.68 -9.36 7.62
N GLN A 144 -14.69 -10.21 7.47
CA GLN A 144 -14.99 -11.31 8.42
C GLN A 144 -13.96 -12.45 8.29
N ALA A 145 -13.44 -12.71 7.09
CA ALA A 145 -12.36 -13.67 6.83
C ALA A 145 -10.97 -13.13 7.23
N LEU A 146 -10.83 -11.82 7.44
CA LEU A 146 -9.61 -11.14 7.89
C LEU A 146 -9.64 -10.87 9.42
N THR A 147 -10.51 -11.54 10.17
CA THR A 147 -10.50 -11.46 11.64
C THR A 147 -9.25 -12.14 12.21
N PRO A 148 -8.63 -11.55 13.26
CA PRO A 148 -7.38 -12.04 13.85
C PRO A 148 -7.60 -13.27 14.76
N GLN A 149 -8.31 -14.29 14.27
CA GLN A 149 -8.24 -15.62 14.86
C GLN A 149 -7.14 -16.48 14.23
N ALA A 150 -6.48 -15.96 13.17
CA ALA A 150 -5.27 -16.55 12.59
C ALA A 150 -3.97 -15.81 12.97
N LEU A 151 -4.04 -14.70 13.73
CA LEU A 151 -2.87 -13.94 14.19
C LEU A 151 -3.12 -13.49 15.64
N THR A 152 -2.26 -13.94 16.54
CA THR A 152 -2.33 -13.84 18.00
C THR A 152 -2.75 -12.46 18.54
N LEU A 153 -3.75 -12.51 19.43
CA LEU A 153 -4.29 -11.50 20.34
C LEU A 153 -3.36 -10.32 20.68
N HIS A 154 -3.75 -9.12 20.26
CA HIS A 154 -3.72 -7.93 21.12
C HIS A 154 -5.02 -7.13 20.97
N THR A 155 -5.48 -6.66 22.12
CA THR A 155 -6.77 -6.07 22.49
C THR A 155 -7.24 -4.98 21.52
N LEU A 156 -8.33 -5.23 20.80
CA LEU A 156 -9.08 -4.21 20.07
C LEU A 156 -10.17 -3.65 20.99
N THR A 157 -9.89 -2.50 21.61
CA THR A 157 -10.95 -1.61 22.10
C THR A 157 -11.76 -1.16 20.89
N PRO A 158 -13.11 -1.32 20.89
CA PRO A 158 -13.95 -0.81 19.83
C PRO A 158 -13.82 0.72 19.77
N GLN A 159 -13.19 1.24 18.73
CA GLN A 159 -13.27 2.68 18.45
C GLN A 159 -14.72 2.98 18.08
N PRO A 160 -15.41 3.90 18.77
CA PRO A 160 -16.80 4.21 18.47
C PRO A 160 -16.92 4.62 16.99
N PRO A 161 -18.00 4.20 16.30
CA PRO A 161 -18.24 4.62 14.93
C PRO A 161 -18.32 6.14 14.90
N LEU A 162 -17.34 6.79 14.25
CA LEU A 162 -17.46 8.18 13.88
C LEU A 162 -18.80 8.36 13.13
N PRO A 163 -19.61 9.37 13.50
CA PRO A 163 -20.95 9.54 12.97
C PRO A 163 -20.92 9.55 11.43
N LYS A 164 -21.72 8.65 10.84
CA LYS A 164 -22.06 8.71 9.43
C LYS A 164 -23.05 9.86 9.24
N GLY A 165 -22.53 11.00 8.81
CA GLY A 165 -23.35 12.13 8.39
C GLY A 165 -22.79 13.41 8.95
N GLU A 166 -21.99 14.10 8.14
CA GLU A 166 -21.85 15.56 8.15
C GLU A 166 -20.90 16.02 7.05
N GLY A 167 -21.37 15.85 5.82
CA GLY A 167 -21.03 16.74 4.72
C GLY A 167 -19.93 16.26 3.79
N GLU A 168 -20.33 16.20 2.53
CA GLU A 168 -19.82 17.06 1.46
C GLU A 168 -19.53 18.52 1.91
N ARG A 169 -18.88 18.73 3.06
CA ARG A 169 -18.28 20.01 3.42
C ARG A 169 -17.11 20.15 2.48
N ARG A 170 -17.18 21.18 1.62
CA ARG A 170 -16.19 21.59 0.61
C ARG A 170 -14.79 21.13 1.02
N ARG A 171 -14.40 19.96 0.55
CA ARG A 171 -13.05 19.45 0.72
C ARG A 171 -12.17 20.36 -0.12
N GLY A 172 -11.06 20.81 0.44
CA GLY A 172 -10.10 21.60 -0.34
C GLY A 172 -9.52 20.77 -1.50
N THR A 173 -8.76 21.42 -2.37
CA THR A 173 -8.08 20.72 -3.46
C THR A 173 -6.76 20.13 -2.95
N LEU A 174 -6.55 18.82 -3.13
CA LEU A 174 -5.26 18.21 -2.81
C LEU A 174 -4.25 18.44 -3.95
N PRO A 175 -2.95 18.55 -3.63
CA PRO A 175 -1.91 18.61 -4.64
C PRO A 175 -1.95 17.38 -5.54
N ALA A 176 -1.62 17.52 -6.82
CA ALA A 176 -1.62 16.39 -7.76
C ALA A 176 -0.60 15.28 -7.39
N LYS A 177 0.45 15.64 -6.64
CA LYS A 177 1.47 14.72 -6.13
C LYS A 177 1.65 14.89 -4.62
N CYS A 178 1.92 13.79 -3.94
CA CYS A 178 2.28 13.79 -2.53
C CYS A 178 3.64 14.48 -2.36
N PRO A 179 3.74 15.55 -1.55
CA PRO A 179 5.01 16.24 -1.32
C PRO A 179 6.04 15.39 -0.57
N HIS A 180 5.61 14.26 0.00
CA HIS A 180 6.49 13.36 0.74
C HIS A 180 7.09 12.27 -0.15
N CYS A 181 6.27 11.58 -0.96
CA CYS A 181 6.75 10.42 -1.74
C CYS A 181 6.69 10.62 -3.26
N GLY A 182 6.19 11.75 -3.76
CA GLY A 182 6.03 12.01 -5.19
C GLY A 182 4.93 11.21 -5.89
N GLY A 183 4.23 10.31 -5.17
CA GLY A 183 3.11 9.53 -5.70
C GLY A 183 1.91 10.41 -6.07
N ALA A 184 1.12 9.99 -7.05
CA ALA A 184 -0.08 10.73 -7.46
C ALA A 184 -1.10 10.77 -6.31
N VAL A 185 -1.70 11.92 -6.07
CA VAL A 185 -2.73 12.06 -5.03
C VAL A 185 -4.05 12.39 -5.70
N ARG A 186 -5.00 11.48 -5.57
CA ARG A 186 -6.33 11.59 -6.14
C ARG A 186 -7.35 11.75 -5.03
N SER A 187 -8.11 12.84 -5.06
CA SER A 187 -9.05 13.22 -4.01
C SER A 187 -10.18 12.20 -3.79
N ASP A 188 -10.52 11.43 -4.83
CA ASP A 188 -11.48 10.33 -4.80
C ASP A 188 -10.89 9.02 -4.27
N GLU A 189 -9.57 8.88 -4.27
CA GLU A 189 -8.89 7.64 -3.87
C GLU A 189 -8.49 7.64 -2.39
N VAL A 190 -8.03 8.80 -1.88
CA VAL A 190 -7.46 8.98 -0.54
C VAL A 190 -8.44 8.87 0.63
N GLU A 191 -7.93 8.43 1.78
CA GLU A 191 -8.66 8.51 3.06
C GLU A 191 -8.59 9.94 3.62
N TRP A 192 -9.70 10.67 3.53
CA TRP A 192 -9.80 12.01 4.12
C TRP A 192 -9.84 11.93 5.65
N ILE A 193 -8.99 12.73 6.30
CA ILE A 193 -8.90 12.83 7.76
C ILE A 193 -9.83 13.94 8.26
N ASP A 194 -9.81 15.09 7.58
CA ASP A 194 -10.68 16.24 7.84
C ASP A 194 -10.95 17.03 6.53
N ALA A 195 -11.51 18.23 6.60
CA ALA A 195 -11.84 19.04 5.42
C ALA A 195 -10.60 19.57 4.64
N THR A 196 -9.43 19.59 5.29
CA THR A 196 -8.17 20.20 4.84
C THR A 196 -7.00 19.22 4.80
N SER A 197 -7.22 17.96 5.17
CA SER A 197 -6.17 16.95 5.19
C SER A 197 -6.68 15.55 4.82
N ALA A 198 -5.85 14.84 4.08
CA ALA A 198 -6.07 13.47 3.67
C ALA A 198 -4.80 12.64 3.79
N GLU A 199 -4.94 11.34 3.91
CA GLU A 199 -3.83 10.40 3.92
C GLU A 199 -3.44 9.98 2.50
N CYS A 200 -2.16 10.03 2.17
CA CYS A 200 -1.65 9.52 0.90
C CYS A 200 -1.71 7.99 0.86
N ASP A 201 -2.40 7.45 -0.15
CA ASP A 201 -2.56 6.01 -0.39
C ASP A 201 -1.26 5.28 -0.80
N TYR A 202 -0.19 6.02 -1.06
CA TYR A 202 1.09 5.45 -1.47
C TYR A 202 2.04 5.27 -0.28
N CYS A 203 2.14 6.28 0.58
CA CYS A 203 3.12 6.28 1.67
C CYS A 203 2.52 6.44 3.06
N GLY A 204 1.22 6.68 3.19
CA GLY A 204 0.51 6.89 4.45
C GLY A 204 0.79 8.24 5.13
N SER A 205 1.52 9.16 4.48
CA SER A 205 1.73 10.52 5.00
C SER A 205 0.48 11.37 4.86
N VAL A 206 0.29 12.32 5.78
CA VAL A 206 -0.78 13.32 5.70
C VAL A 206 -0.43 14.37 4.64
N VAL A 207 -1.34 14.59 3.70
CA VAL A 207 -1.27 15.60 2.66
C VAL A 207 -2.31 16.68 2.98
N LYS A 208 -1.91 17.94 2.89
CA LYS A 208 -2.80 19.08 3.10
C LYS A 208 -3.37 19.59 1.79
N THR A 209 -4.55 20.20 1.86
CA THR A 209 -5.15 20.92 0.74
C THR A 209 -4.40 22.21 0.45
N GLU A 210 -4.40 22.64 -0.81
CA GLU A 210 -3.86 23.91 -1.31
C GLU A 210 -4.83 25.09 -1.13
#